data_AF-A0A090G136-F1
#
_entry.id   AF-A0A090G136-F1
#
_cell.length_a   1.000
_cell.length_b   1.000
_cell.length_c   1.000
_cell.angle_alpha   90.00
_cell.angle_beta   90.00
_cell.angle_gamma   90.00
#
_symmetry.space_group_name_H-M   'P 1'
#
loop_
_entity.id
_entity.type
_entity.pdbx_description
1 polymer ?
#
loop_
_entity_poly.entity_id
_entity_poly.type
_entity_poly.pdbx_seq_one_letter_code
_entity_poly.pdbx_strand_id
1 'polypeptide(L)'
;MVSLEVDLRFAMMHYATIKGAIQSRCVVPAERKGQPMSTRKSRIQPLTDEHEAEIQKQIAADPDDAEATDEQLAQAVPFAKAVPELFESIRRTRGRPAAEKPKQIVSIRLDQDVVSKFKATGKGWQARINEVLKNAKVG
;
A
#
# COMPACT_ATOMS: atom_id res chain seq x y z
N MET A 1 49.94 17.27 37.28
CA MET A 1 48.47 17.09 37.11
C MET A 1 48.06 17.76 35.81
N VAL A 2 48.19 17.06 34.68
CA VAL A 2 47.85 17.59 33.35
C VAL A 2 47.19 16.46 32.55
N SER A 3 45.99 16.02 32.95
CA SER A 3 45.40 14.83 32.30
C SER A 3 43.87 14.76 32.22
N LEU A 4 43.08 15.79 32.56
CA LEU A 4 41.61 15.66 32.49
C LEU A 4 40.84 16.82 31.84
N GLU A 5 41.49 17.90 31.40
CA GLU A 5 40.80 19.08 30.82
C GLU A 5 40.87 19.21 29.29
N VAL A 6 41.52 18.27 28.60
CA VAL A 6 41.60 18.28 27.13
C VAL A 6 40.46 17.48 26.47
N ASP A 7 39.75 16.63 27.23
CA ASP A 7 38.81 15.67 26.65
C ASP A 7 37.37 16.21 26.47
N LEU A 8 36.93 17.18 27.29
CA LEU A 8 35.55 17.67 27.19
C LEU A 8 35.35 18.70 26.05
N ARG A 9 36.38 19.49 25.71
CA ARG A 9 36.31 20.44 24.58
C ARG A 9 36.37 19.74 23.23
N PHE A 10 37.13 18.64 23.11
CA PHE A 10 37.18 17.87 21.86
C PHE A 10 35.88 17.08 21.64
N ALA A 11 35.31 16.50 22.69
CA ALA A 11 34.00 15.83 22.64
C ALA A 11 32.84 16.78 22.30
N MET A 12 32.81 17.99 22.89
CA MET A 12 31.75 18.98 22.61
C MET A 12 31.86 19.61 21.21
N MET A 13 33.07 19.76 20.66
CA MET A 13 33.28 20.26 19.30
C MET A 13 32.91 19.21 18.23
N HIS A 14 33.15 17.92 18.51
CA HIS A 14 32.68 16.83 17.66
C HIS A 14 31.17 16.60 17.75
N TYR A 15 30.55 16.73 18.93
CA TYR A 15 29.10 16.54 19.09
C TYR A 15 28.27 17.65 18.41
N ALA A 16 28.77 18.89 18.41
CA ALA A 16 28.13 20.02 17.71
C ALA A 16 28.22 19.90 16.16
N THR A 17 29.33 19.36 15.64
CA THR A 17 29.52 19.13 14.20
C THR A 17 28.64 17.99 13.67
N ILE A 18 28.44 16.95 14.49
CA ILE A 18 27.58 15.80 14.13
C ILE A 18 26.08 16.19 14.17
N LYS A 19 25.63 17.05 15.10
CA LYS A 19 24.24 17.52 15.13
C LYS A 19 23.91 18.61 14.11
N GLY A 20 24.86 19.45 13.71
CA GLY A 20 24.66 20.48 12.68
C GLY A 20 24.54 19.94 11.24
N ALA A 21 25.10 18.76 10.96
CA ALA A 21 25.06 18.14 9.63
C ALA A 21 23.77 17.37 9.33
N ILE A 22 22.91 17.13 10.33
CA ILE A 22 21.66 16.37 10.17
C ILE A 22 20.50 17.28 9.71
N GLN A 23 20.69 18.60 9.74
CA GLN A 23 19.63 19.59 9.47
C GLN A 23 19.85 20.42 8.20
N SER A 24 20.85 20.10 7.38
CA SER A 24 21.13 20.84 6.16
C SER A 24 20.98 19.98 4.92
N ARG A 25 19.92 20.28 4.17
CA ARG A 25 19.72 19.93 2.76
C ARG A 25 19.15 18.53 2.48
N CYS A 26 18.00 18.22 3.08
CA CYS A 26 16.88 17.76 2.25
C CYS A 26 16.47 18.93 1.33
N VAL A 27 17.27 19.23 0.29
CA VAL A 27 16.67 19.78 -0.92
C VAL A 27 15.98 18.60 -1.54
N VAL A 28 14.70 18.46 -1.20
CA VAL A 28 13.75 17.75 -2.02
C VAL A 28 13.81 18.46 -3.37
N PRO A 29 14.33 17.85 -4.45
CA PRO A 29 14.24 18.48 -5.76
C PRO A 29 12.76 18.75 -6.03
N ALA A 30 12.51 19.99 -6.44
CA ALA A 30 11.20 20.59 -6.64
C ALA A 30 10.19 19.60 -7.22
N GLU A 31 9.05 19.52 -6.54
CA GLU A 31 7.76 19.24 -7.14
C GLU A 31 7.78 18.16 -8.24
N ARG A 32 7.71 16.89 -7.83
CA ARG A 32 6.80 16.03 -8.59
C ARG A 32 5.43 16.63 -8.37
N LYS A 33 4.95 17.44 -9.32
CA LYS A 33 3.52 17.67 -9.46
C LYS A 33 2.90 16.27 -9.46
N GLY A 34 2.33 15.88 -8.33
CA GLY A 34 1.37 14.81 -8.31
C GLY A 34 0.35 15.26 -9.34
N GLN A 35 0.38 14.63 -10.51
CA GLN A 35 -0.74 14.72 -11.43
C GLN A 35 -1.93 14.40 -10.53
N PRO A 36 -2.92 15.32 -10.39
CA PRO A 36 -4.02 15.06 -9.48
C PRO A 36 -4.55 13.71 -9.90
N MET A 37 -4.53 12.75 -8.97
CA MET A 37 -5.25 11.50 -9.16
C MET A 37 -6.63 11.95 -9.61
N SER A 38 -7.01 11.60 -10.85
CA SER A 38 -8.28 12.00 -11.42
C SER A 38 -9.32 11.71 -10.38
N THR A 39 -9.81 12.75 -9.71
CA THR A 39 -10.97 12.66 -8.85
C THR A 39 -12.09 12.46 -9.84
N ARG A 40 -12.28 11.20 -10.27
CA ARG A 40 -13.52 10.84 -10.93
C ARG A 40 -14.57 11.25 -9.91
N LYS A 41 -15.27 12.36 -10.18
CA LYS A 41 -16.51 12.69 -9.47
C LYS A 41 -17.28 11.39 -9.44
N SER A 42 -17.63 10.92 -8.24
CA SER A 42 -18.46 9.74 -8.11
C SER A 42 -19.68 9.99 -8.95
N ARG A 43 -19.94 9.13 -9.95
CA ARG A 43 -21.14 9.20 -10.79
C ARG A 43 -22.42 8.82 -10.00
N ILE A 44 -22.28 8.67 -8.69
CA ILE A 44 -23.31 8.26 -7.77
C ILE A 44 -23.95 9.56 -7.28
N GLN A 45 -25.24 9.70 -7.52
CA GLN A 45 -26.02 10.83 -7.01
C GLN A 45 -26.03 10.77 -5.49
N PRO A 46 -25.96 11.92 -4.79
CA PRO A 46 -26.13 11.93 -3.34
C PRO A 46 -27.53 11.42 -2.99
N LEU A 47 -27.64 10.57 -1.97
CA LEU A 47 -28.91 10.10 -1.46
C LEU A 47 -29.61 11.28 -0.78
N THR A 48 -30.76 11.70 -1.30
CA THR A 48 -31.63 12.69 -0.68
C THR A 48 -32.60 11.99 0.27
N ASP A 49 -33.09 12.70 1.29
CA ASP A 49 -34.08 12.18 2.23
C ASP A 49 -35.35 11.67 1.51
N GLU A 50 -35.75 12.34 0.42
CA GLU A 50 -36.86 11.93 -0.43
C GLU A 50 -36.59 10.59 -1.13
N HIS A 51 -35.38 10.40 -1.68
CA HIS A 51 -35.00 9.14 -2.31
C HIS A 51 -34.87 8.01 -1.27
N GLU A 52 -34.40 8.31 -0.06
CA GLU A 52 -34.35 7.34 1.03
C GLU A 52 -35.76 6.88 1.44
N ALA A 53 -36.70 7.81 1.57
CA ALA A 53 -38.10 7.49 1.87
C ALA A 53 -38.76 6.63 0.78
N GLU A 54 -38.47 6.91 -0.50
CA GLU A 54 -38.94 6.09 -1.61
C GLU A 54 -38.35 4.68 -1.59
N ILE A 55 -37.04 4.53 -1.32
CA ILE A 55 -36.39 3.22 -1.16
C ILE A 55 -37.03 2.42 -0.01
N GLN A 56 -37.25 3.05 1.15
CA GLN A 56 -37.88 2.37 2.30
C GLN A 56 -39.30 1.94 1.99
N LYS A 57 -40.06 2.76 1.25
CA LYS A 57 -41.42 2.39 0.81
C LYS A 57 -41.40 1.18 -0.13
N GLN A 58 -40.43 1.11 -1.03
CA GLN A 58 -40.26 -0.03 -1.94
C GLN A 58 -39.89 -1.31 -1.19
N ILE A 59 -38.95 -1.24 -0.26
CA ILE A 59 -38.59 -2.36 0.64
C ILE A 59 -39.82 -2.84 1.41
N ALA A 60 -40.55 -1.94 2.06
CA ALA A 60 -41.71 -2.31 2.87
C ALA A 60 -42.90 -2.86 2.07
N ALA A 61 -42.97 -2.56 0.77
CA ALA A 61 -44.00 -3.09 -0.12
C ALA A 61 -43.62 -4.45 -0.73
N ASP A 62 -42.35 -4.86 -0.65
CA ASP A 62 -41.86 -6.11 -1.20
C ASP A 62 -42.11 -7.27 -0.22
N PRO A 63 -42.99 -8.25 -0.56
CA PRO A 63 -43.24 -9.40 0.30
C PRO A 63 -42.04 -10.35 0.43
N ASP A 64 -41.08 -10.31 -0.51
CA ASP A 64 -39.88 -11.16 -0.50
C ASP A 64 -38.75 -10.56 0.36
N ASP A 65 -38.85 -9.30 0.76
CA ASP A 65 -37.88 -8.59 1.62
C ASP A 65 -38.40 -8.46 3.08
N ALA A 66 -39.20 -9.43 3.54
CA ALA A 66 -39.67 -9.47 4.91
C ALA A 66 -38.51 -9.74 5.88
N GLU A 67 -38.51 -9.03 7.01
CA GLU A 67 -37.55 -9.24 8.08
C GLU A 67 -37.59 -10.70 8.58
N ALA A 68 -36.42 -11.32 8.71
CA ALA A 68 -36.32 -12.71 9.13
C ALA A 68 -36.74 -12.86 10.60
N THR A 69 -37.60 -13.85 10.90
CA THR A 69 -38.03 -14.14 12.27
C THR A 69 -36.92 -14.82 13.08
N ASP A 70 -36.99 -14.73 14.40
CA ASP A 70 -36.02 -15.39 15.29
C ASP A 70 -35.94 -16.91 15.05
N GLU A 71 -37.07 -17.56 14.70
CA GLU A 71 -37.08 -18.99 14.39
C GLU A 71 -36.39 -19.30 13.06
N GLN A 72 -36.50 -18.40 12.08
CA GLN A 72 -35.82 -18.51 10.79
C GLN A 72 -34.31 -18.30 10.94
N LEU A 73 -33.89 -17.32 11.75
CA LEU A 73 -32.48 -17.13 12.10
C LEU A 73 -31.91 -18.34 12.85
N ALA A 74 -32.65 -18.92 13.79
CA ALA A 74 -32.21 -20.10 14.53
C ALA A 74 -31.96 -21.31 13.62
N GLN A 75 -32.63 -21.39 12.47
CA GLN A 75 -32.46 -22.44 11.47
C GLN A 75 -31.36 -22.13 10.44
N ALA A 76 -30.76 -20.94 10.47
CA ALA A 76 -29.74 -20.55 9.51
C ALA A 76 -28.51 -21.47 9.61
N VAL A 77 -28.06 -21.96 8.45
CA VAL A 77 -26.84 -22.78 8.36
C VAL A 77 -25.71 -22.00 7.70
N PRO A 78 -24.44 -22.30 8.03
CA PRO A 78 -23.31 -21.68 7.33
C PRO A 78 -23.39 -21.87 5.82
N PHE A 79 -22.99 -20.87 5.05
CA PHE A 79 -23.02 -20.89 3.58
C PHE A 79 -22.36 -22.14 2.96
N ALA A 80 -21.26 -22.62 3.57
CA ALA A 80 -20.58 -23.85 3.13
C ALA A 80 -21.45 -25.11 3.22
N LYS A 81 -22.42 -25.13 4.13
CA LYS A 81 -23.42 -26.22 4.26
C LYS A 81 -24.65 -25.96 3.39
N ALA A 82 -25.07 -24.71 3.25
CA ALA A 82 -26.22 -24.33 2.44
C ALA A 82 -26.00 -24.62 0.95
N VAL A 83 -24.82 -24.27 0.42
CA VAL A 83 -24.51 -24.39 -1.02
C VAL A 83 -23.09 -24.93 -1.21
N PRO A 84 -22.86 -26.24 -1.00
CA PRO A 84 -21.52 -26.82 -0.94
C PRO A 84 -20.75 -26.73 -2.27
N GLU A 85 -21.43 -26.95 -3.39
CA GLU A 85 -20.81 -26.88 -4.73
C GLU A 85 -20.28 -25.48 -5.06
N LEU A 86 -21.10 -24.45 -4.80
CA LEU A 86 -20.73 -23.05 -5.02
C LEU A 86 -19.60 -22.63 -4.07
N PHE A 87 -19.66 -23.04 -2.80
CA PHE A 87 -18.60 -22.75 -1.84
C PHE A 87 -17.23 -23.28 -2.29
N GLU A 88 -17.18 -24.53 -2.76
CA GLU A 88 -15.94 -25.13 -3.27
C GLU A 88 -15.41 -24.40 -4.52
N SER A 89 -16.28 -23.99 -5.44
CA SER A 89 -15.88 -23.25 -6.64
C SER A 89 -15.26 -21.87 -6.31
N ILE A 90 -15.85 -21.14 -5.35
CA ILE A 90 -15.38 -19.83 -4.91
C ILE A 90 -14.08 -19.95 -4.12
N ARG A 91 -13.98 -20.95 -3.24
CA ARG A 91 -12.79 -21.20 -2.40
C ARG A 91 -11.55 -21.44 -3.24
N ARG A 92 -11.67 -22.17 -4.36
CA ARG A 92 -10.57 -22.44 -5.30
C ARG A 92 -10.11 -21.20 -6.07
N THR A 93 -10.96 -20.18 -6.18
CA THR A 93 -10.75 -19.04 -7.10
C THR A 93 -10.23 -17.78 -6.39
N ARG A 94 -9.99 -17.80 -5.07
CA ARG A 94 -9.51 -16.60 -4.36
C ARG A 94 -8.03 -16.29 -4.66
N GLY A 95 -7.83 -15.46 -5.68
CA GLY A 95 -6.61 -14.66 -5.87
C GLY A 95 -5.73 -15.06 -7.05
N ARG A 96 -4.74 -14.21 -7.35
CA ARG A 96 -3.62 -14.57 -8.23
C ARG A 96 -2.94 -15.80 -7.63
N PRO A 97 -2.73 -16.90 -8.39
CA PRO A 97 -2.02 -18.06 -7.88
C PRO A 97 -0.69 -17.61 -7.28
N ALA A 98 -0.37 -18.12 -6.09
CA ALA A 98 0.88 -17.80 -5.41
C ALA A 98 2.04 -18.12 -6.37
N ALA A 99 2.84 -17.09 -6.70
CA ALA A 99 4.02 -17.31 -7.51
C ALA A 99 5.02 -18.16 -6.71
N GLU A 100 5.57 -19.22 -7.31
CA GLU A 100 6.55 -20.09 -6.63
C GLU A 100 7.77 -19.32 -6.11
N LYS A 101 8.17 -18.25 -6.83
CA LYS A 101 9.30 -17.39 -6.49
C LYS A 101 8.90 -15.92 -6.60
N PRO A 102 8.25 -15.34 -5.58
CA PRO A 102 7.87 -13.94 -5.60
C PRO A 102 9.11 -13.04 -5.56
N LYS A 103 9.05 -11.90 -6.26
CA LYS A 103 10.09 -10.86 -6.14
C LYS A 103 10.07 -10.29 -4.73
N GLN A 104 11.21 -10.28 -4.06
CA GLN A 104 11.33 -9.69 -2.73
C GLN A 104 11.58 -8.19 -2.85
N ILE A 105 10.87 -7.39 -2.05
CA ILE A 105 11.11 -5.95 -1.96
C ILE A 105 12.29 -5.76 -1.00
N VAL A 106 13.44 -5.35 -1.53
CA VAL A 106 14.64 -5.07 -0.74
C VAL A 106 14.96 -3.59 -0.83
N SER A 107 15.23 -2.96 0.33
CA SER A 107 15.67 -1.57 0.41
C SER A 107 17.21 -1.50 0.39
N ILE A 108 17.80 -1.39 -0.79
CA ILE A 108 19.25 -1.17 -0.97
C ILE A 108 19.54 0.27 -1.40
N ARG A 109 20.69 0.81 -0.97
CA ARG A 109 21.21 2.09 -1.48
C ARG A 109 22.09 1.82 -2.70
N LEU A 110 21.77 2.48 -3.81
CA LEU A 110 22.53 2.41 -5.05
C LEU A 110 23.14 3.79 -5.34
N ASP A 111 24.26 3.79 -6.06
CA ASP A 111 24.89 5.02 -6.52
C ASP A 111 23.91 5.87 -7.36
N GLN A 112 23.95 7.19 -7.19
CA GLN A 112 23.09 8.14 -7.89
C GLN A 112 23.26 8.08 -9.41
N ASP A 113 24.49 7.87 -9.90
CA ASP A 113 24.77 7.80 -11.33
C ASP A 113 24.17 6.54 -11.95
N VAL A 114 24.21 5.43 -11.22
CA VAL A 114 23.60 4.16 -11.64
C VAL A 114 22.09 4.34 -11.78
N VAL A 115 21.43 4.86 -10.74
CA VAL A 115 19.97 5.07 -10.76
C VAL A 115 19.56 6.04 -11.88
N SER A 116 20.33 7.10 -12.10
CA SER A 116 20.06 8.10 -13.13
C SER A 116 20.17 7.51 -14.54
N LYS A 117 21.23 6.73 -14.81
CA LYS A 117 21.41 6.01 -16.09
C LYS A 117 20.24 5.07 -16.39
N PHE A 118 19.81 4.28 -15.41
CA PHE A 118 18.67 3.37 -15.62
C PHE A 118 17.36 4.14 -15.79
N LYS A 119 17.08 5.16 -14.98
CA LYS A 119 15.86 5.98 -15.11
C LYS A 119 15.73 6.63 -16.49
N ALA A 120 16.84 7.04 -17.11
CA ALA A 120 16.86 7.59 -18.46
C ALA A 120 16.36 6.60 -19.52
N THR A 121 16.40 5.28 -19.26
CA THR A 121 15.83 4.24 -20.15
C THR A 121 14.30 4.20 -20.16
N GLY A 122 13.63 5.02 -19.33
CA GLY A 122 12.19 5.16 -19.30
C GLY A 122 11.46 4.02 -18.58
N LYS A 123 10.22 3.73 -19.02
CA LYS A 123 9.35 2.72 -18.40
C LYS A 123 10.07 1.37 -18.34
N GLY A 124 10.03 0.71 -17.17
CA GLY A 124 10.64 -0.60 -16.97
C GLY A 124 12.11 -0.58 -16.52
N TRP A 125 12.69 0.59 -16.22
CA TRP A 125 14.09 0.67 -15.75
C TRP A 125 14.39 -0.18 -14.50
N GLN A 126 13.42 -0.35 -13.60
CA GLN A 126 13.56 -1.23 -12.42
C GLN A 126 13.68 -2.71 -12.79
N ALA A 127 13.01 -3.14 -13.86
CA ALA A 127 13.18 -4.51 -14.37
C ALA A 127 14.55 -4.67 -15.03
N ARG A 128 15.01 -3.66 -15.77
CA ARG A 128 16.34 -3.67 -16.41
C ARG A 128 17.47 -3.75 -15.40
N ILE A 129 17.43 -2.95 -14.33
CA ILE A 129 18.47 -3.02 -13.28
C ILE A 129 18.45 -4.38 -12.56
N ASN A 130 17.26 -4.97 -12.36
CA ASN A 130 17.14 -6.31 -11.80
C ASN A 130 17.80 -7.39 -12.69
N GLU A 131 17.65 -7.32 -14.01
CA GLU A 131 18.33 -8.26 -14.92
C GLU A 131 19.85 -8.10 -14.90
N VAL A 132 20.36 -6.87 -14.75
CA VAL A 132 21.80 -6.65 -14.57
C VAL A 132 22.30 -7.26 -13.26
N LEU A 133 21.56 -7.08 -12.16
CA LEU A 133 21.91 -7.67 -10.87
C LEU A 133 21.87 -9.20 -10.86
N LYS A 134 20.98 -9.83 -11.64
CA LYS A 134 20.95 -11.30 -11.80
C LYS A 134 22.20 -11.84 -12.49
N ASN A 135 22.74 -11.09 -13.45
CA ASN A 135 23.91 -11.49 -14.22
C ASN A 135 25.23 -11.10 -13.54
N ALA A 136 25.17 -10.34 -12.44
CA ALA A 136 26.33 -10.00 -11.66
C ALA A 136 26.90 -11.26 -11.00
N LYS A 137 28.19 -11.53 -11.20
CA LYS A 137 28.87 -12.62 -10.50
C LYS A 137 29.11 -12.18 -9.06
N VAL A 138 28.44 -12.84 -8.13
CA VAL A 138 28.79 -12.78 -6.71
C VAL A 138 29.84 -13.87 -6.49
N GLY A 139 31.03 -13.47 -6.05
CA GLY A 139 32.18 -14.36 -5.86
C GLY A 139 31.96 -15.38 -4.76
#